data_AF-A0A4Q9RN93-F1
#
_entry.id   AF-A0A4Q9RN93-F1
#
_cell.length_a   1.000
_cell.length_b   1.000
_cell.length_c   1.000
_cell.angle_alpha   90.00
_cell.angle_beta   90.00
_cell.angle_gamma   90.00
#
_symmetry.space_group_name_H-M   'P 1'
#
loop_
_entity.id
_entity.type
_entity.pdbx_description
1 polymer ?
#
loop_
_entity_poly.entity_id
_entity_poly.type
_entity_poly.pdbx_seq_one_letter_code
_entity_poly.pdbx_strand_id
1 'polypeptide(L)'
;MRKVICYLIFAFTTSLLVGCKTDNVDGIVIGDTLFVHQSFSRNKKMKKLIQQSLNKDTNALVSLKNFPNGGAASSYDLGYVITQIIYRLGEEEFISLVKRFPENEQDFEGLIDVGLEYGDNDYDGKMDDKRFKDEFPKLYNYINH
;
A
#
# COMPACT_ATOMS: atom_id res chain seq x y z
N MET A 1 20.46 -29.90 -56.84
CA MET A 1 19.25 -29.17 -57.33
C MET A 1 18.05 -29.87 -56.71
N ARG A 2 17.13 -29.30 -55.92
CA ARG A 2 16.52 -27.96 -55.85
C ARG A 2 16.26 -27.59 -54.37
N LYS A 3 16.32 -26.28 -54.09
CA LYS A 3 15.92 -25.61 -52.85
C LYS A 3 14.39 -25.46 -52.79
N VAL A 4 13.82 -25.59 -51.59
CA VAL A 4 12.61 -24.89 -51.06
C VAL A 4 12.78 -24.98 -49.54
N ILE A 5 13.28 -24.02 -48.75
CA ILE A 5 12.93 -22.61 -48.46
C ILE A 5 11.48 -22.41 -47.97
N CYS A 6 11.39 -22.43 -46.63
CA CYS A 6 10.73 -21.47 -45.75
C CYS A 6 9.23 -21.56 -45.41
N TYR A 7 9.05 -21.34 -44.11
CA TYR A 7 7.92 -20.84 -43.34
C TYR A 7 6.95 -21.87 -42.74
N LEU A 8 6.53 -21.51 -41.52
CA LEU A 8 5.44 -22.04 -40.68
C LEU A 8 5.90 -23.11 -39.67
N ILE A 9 5.91 -22.92 -38.36
CA ILE A 9 5.28 -21.91 -37.49
C ILE A 9 6.19 -21.81 -36.25
N PHE A 10 6.84 -20.66 -36.07
CA PHE A 10 7.37 -20.26 -34.77
C PHE A 10 6.14 -19.81 -33.97
N ALA A 11 5.43 -20.76 -33.38
CA ALA A 11 4.42 -20.47 -32.36
C ALA A 11 5.18 -20.06 -31.10
N PHE A 12 5.75 -18.85 -31.16
CA PHE A 12 6.18 -18.13 -29.98
C PHE A 12 4.92 -18.01 -29.13
N THR A 13 4.89 -18.78 -28.06
CA THR A 13 3.91 -18.71 -27.00
C THR A 13 3.84 -17.27 -26.56
N THR A 14 2.91 -16.50 -27.14
CA THR A 14 2.37 -15.29 -26.56
C THR A 14 1.52 -15.74 -25.39
N SER A 15 2.19 -16.19 -24.34
CA SER A 15 1.66 -16.18 -22.99
C SER A 15 1.28 -14.73 -22.74
N LEU A 16 0.00 -14.45 -23.00
CA LEU A 16 -0.72 -13.30 -22.52
C LEU A 16 -0.35 -13.20 -21.04
N LEU A 17 0.54 -12.26 -20.71
CA LEU A 17 0.75 -11.83 -19.34
C LEU A 17 -0.54 -11.11 -18.95
N VAL A 18 -1.60 -11.89 -18.71
CA VAL A 18 -2.71 -11.49 -17.87
C VAL A 18 -2.07 -11.38 -16.49
N GLY A 19 -1.46 -10.23 -16.23
CA GLY A 19 -0.96 -9.92 -14.91
C GLY A 19 -2.16 -9.99 -13.98
N CYS A 20 -2.25 -11.07 -13.20
CA CYS A 20 -3.21 -11.14 -12.12
C CYS A 20 -3.04 -9.88 -11.30
N LYS A 21 -4.13 -9.12 -11.16
CA LYS A 21 -4.19 -8.00 -10.24
C LYS A 21 -4.04 -8.57 -8.84
N THR A 22 -2.81 -8.61 -8.33
CA THR A 22 -2.58 -8.93 -6.91
C THR A 22 -2.82 -7.66 -6.12
N ASP A 23 -3.72 -7.75 -5.16
CA ASP A 23 -4.01 -6.83 -4.08
C ASP A 23 -2.97 -6.89 -2.95
N ASN A 24 -1.98 -7.78 -3.05
CA ASN A 24 -0.88 -7.88 -2.10
C ASN A 24 0.45 -7.32 -2.64
N VAL A 25 1.21 -6.63 -1.77
CA VAL A 25 2.60 -6.19 -1.98
C VAL A 25 3.44 -6.56 -0.77
N ASP A 26 4.33 -7.53 -0.92
CA ASP A 26 5.23 -7.99 0.16
C ASP A 26 4.51 -8.26 1.49
N GLY A 27 3.31 -8.85 1.42
CA GLY A 27 2.49 -9.15 2.60
C GLY A 27 1.62 -7.98 3.08
N ILE A 28 1.66 -6.82 2.43
CA ILE A 28 0.70 -5.72 2.65
C ILE A 28 -0.53 -5.98 1.80
N VAL A 29 -1.68 -6.18 2.43
CA VAL A 29 -2.98 -6.36 1.79
C VAL A 29 -3.59 -5.00 1.47
N ILE A 30 -4.03 -4.82 0.23
CA ILE A 30 -4.72 -3.62 -0.24
C ILE A 30 -6.21 -3.95 -0.28
N GLY A 31 -7.00 -3.28 0.55
CA GLY A 31 -8.44 -3.52 0.59
C GLY A 31 -9.14 -3.27 -0.75
N ASP A 32 -10.22 -4.00 -0.97
CA ASP A 32 -10.91 -4.04 -2.26
C ASP A 32 -11.44 -2.66 -2.68
N THR A 33 -11.96 -1.86 -1.75
CA THR A 33 -12.57 -0.57 -2.09
C THR A 33 -11.52 0.42 -2.60
N LEU A 34 -10.28 0.34 -2.09
CA LEU A 34 -9.15 1.07 -2.63
C LEU A 34 -8.63 0.47 -3.94
N PHE A 35 -8.66 -0.86 -4.12
CA PHE A 35 -7.99 -1.53 -5.25
C PHE A 35 -8.86 -1.67 -6.51
N VAL A 36 -10.12 -2.07 -6.39
CA VAL A 36 -10.96 -2.49 -7.52
C VAL A 36 -11.46 -1.32 -8.37
N HIS A 37 -11.66 -0.15 -7.74
CA HIS A 37 -12.19 1.05 -8.40
C HIS A 37 -11.12 1.89 -9.10
N GLN A 38 -9.85 1.46 -9.06
CA GLN A 38 -8.73 2.17 -9.66
C GLN A 38 -8.36 1.58 -11.03
N SER A 39 -7.77 2.43 -11.88
CA SER A 39 -7.19 1.96 -13.14
C SER A 39 -5.97 1.06 -12.89
N PHE A 40 -5.63 0.21 -13.85
CA PHE A 40 -4.44 -0.63 -13.76
C PHE A 40 -3.15 0.17 -13.51
N SER A 41 -3.00 1.31 -14.20
CA SER A 41 -1.84 2.20 -14.02
C SER A 41 -1.77 2.81 -12.62
N ARG A 42 -2.93 3.16 -12.04
CA ARG A 42 -3.02 3.65 -10.67
C ARG A 42 -2.69 2.57 -9.65
N ASN A 43 -3.21 1.35 -9.81
CA ASN A 43 -2.83 0.22 -8.95
C ASN A 43 -1.33 -0.06 -9.04
N LYS A 44 -0.76 -0.05 -10.25
CA LYS A 44 0.70 -0.20 -10.40
C LYS A 44 1.48 0.89 -9.66
N LYS A 45 1.01 2.15 -9.71
CA LYS A 45 1.61 3.26 -8.97
C LYS A 45 1.51 3.06 -7.46
N MET A 46 0.32 2.75 -6.95
CA MET A 46 0.08 2.51 -5.52
C MET A 46 0.97 1.37 -4.99
N LYS A 47 1.01 0.23 -5.70
CA LYS A 47 1.87 -0.90 -5.32
C LYS A 47 3.34 -0.53 -5.29
N LYS A 48 3.80 0.27 -6.25
CA LYS A 48 5.18 0.79 -6.24
C LYS A 48 5.43 1.68 -5.02
N LEU A 49 4.48 2.56 -4.68
CA LEU A 49 4.60 3.42 -3.51
C LEU A 49 4.67 2.60 -2.22
N ILE A 50 3.80 1.60 -2.03
CA ILE A 50 3.86 0.66 -0.90
C ILE A 50 5.24 0.02 -0.81
N GLN A 51 5.74 -0.54 -1.92
CA GLN A 51 7.06 -1.16 -1.96
C GLN A 51 8.18 -0.19 -1.55
N GLN A 52 8.14 1.04 -2.06
CA GLN A 52 9.16 2.04 -1.75
C GLN A 52 9.07 2.51 -0.29
N SER A 53 7.86 2.64 0.26
CA SER A 53 7.64 2.95 1.68
C SER A 53 8.20 1.86 2.60
N LEU A 54 8.02 0.58 2.25
CA LEU A 54 8.65 -0.54 2.96
C LEU A 54 10.18 -0.50 2.89
N ASN A 55 10.73 0.06 1.81
CA ASN A 55 12.15 0.34 1.65
C ASN A 55 12.58 1.71 2.24
N LYS A 56 11.77 2.30 3.12
CA LYS A 56 12.06 3.51 3.89
C LYS A 56 12.24 4.78 3.05
N ASP A 57 11.68 4.80 1.84
CA ASP A 57 11.60 5.99 0.98
C ASP A 57 10.52 6.95 1.53
N THR A 58 10.99 8.03 2.16
CA THR A 58 10.17 9.13 2.69
C THR A 58 9.20 9.70 1.65
N ASN A 59 9.68 9.97 0.43
CA ASN A 59 8.85 10.61 -0.59
C ASN A 59 7.75 9.67 -1.08
N ALA A 60 8.04 8.37 -1.12
CA ALA A 60 7.03 7.37 -1.44
C ALA A 60 5.95 7.28 -0.35
N LEU A 61 6.33 7.30 0.94
CA LEU A 61 5.37 7.28 2.05
C LEU A 61 4.47 8.51 2.07
N VAL A 62 5.02 9.72 1.85
CA VAL A 62 4.19 10.94 1.67
C VAL A 62 3.25 10.81 0.46
N SER A 63 3.77 10.31 -0.66
CA SER A 63 2.97 10.11 -1.88
C SER A 63 1.88 9.05 -1.72
N LEU A 64 2.12 8.04 -0.87
CA LEU A 64 1.15 7.00 -0.54
C LEU A 64 0.06 7.55 0.37
N LYS A 65 0.43 8.29 1.42
CA LYS A 65 -0.50 8.99 2.32
C LYS A 65 -1.49 9.86 1.54
N ASN A 66 -0.98 10.58 0.54
CA ASN A 66 -1.75 11.49 -0.30
C ASN A 66 -2.30 10.81 -1.58
N PHE A 67 -2.34 9.48 -1.64
CA PHE A 67 -2.75 8.77 -2.84
C PHE A 67 -4.25 9.01 -3.13
N PRO A 68 -4.64 9.37 -4.38
CA PRO A 68 -6.03 9.60 -4.73
C PRO A 68 -6.89 8.34 -4.58
N ASN A 69 -7.64 8.25 -3.49
CA ASN A 69 -8.43 7.07 -3.11
C ASN A 69 -9.94 7.22 -3.42
N GLY A 70 -10.43 8.45 -3.65
CA GLY A 70 -11.85 8.73 -3.90
C GLY A 70 -12.70 8.95 -2.64
N GLY A 71 -12.09 8.88 -1.45
CA GLY A 71 -12.75 9.07 -0.16
C GLY A 71 -13.52 7.84 0.34
N ALA A 72 -14.33 8.05 1.38
CA ALA A 72 -15.20 7.03 1.99
C ALA A 72 -14.44 5.73 2.34
N ALA A 73 -14.99 4.57 1.98
CA ALA A 73 -14.40 3.26 2.29
C ALA A 73 -12.95 3.11 1.78
N SER A 74 -12.62 3.70 0.64
CA SER A 74 -11.26 3.66 0.09
C SER A 74 -10.23 4.39 0.96
N SER A 75 -10.68 5.34 1.81
CA SER A 75 -9.81 5.97 2.80
C SER A 75 -9.51 5.03 3.97
N TYR A 76 -10.45 4.17 4.35
CA TYR A 76 -10.24 3.17 5.40
C TYR A 76 -9.23 2.13 4.94
N ASP A 77 -9.37 1.64 3.70
CA ASP A 77 -8.42 0.73 3.08
C ASP A 77 -7.03 1.36 2.90
N LEU A 78 -6.94 2.67 2.62
CA LEU A 78 -5.66 3.37 2.58
C LEU A 78 -5.06 3.47 3.99
N GLY A 79 -5.88 3.75 5.00
CA GLY A 79 -5.48 3.68 6.40
C GLY A 79 -4.93 2.32 6.78
N TYR A 80 -5.63 1.25 6.40
CA TYR A 80 -5.22 -0.14 6.63
C TYR A 80 -3.88 -0.48 5.97
N VAL A 81 -3.61 0.05 4.77
CA VAL A 81 -2.28 -0.08 4.13
C VAL A 81 -1.20 0.63 4.95
N ILE A 82 -1.48 1.83 5.46
CA ILE A 82 -0.54 2.60 6.29
C ILE A 82 -0.26 1.88 7.62
N THR A 83 -1.27 1.36 8.31
CA THR A 83 -1.09 0.63 9.58
C THR A 83 -0.26 -0.63 9.39
N GLN A 84 -0.48 -1.41 8.33
CA GLN A 84 0.35 -2.56 8.00
C GLN A 84 1.82 -2.18 7.72
N ILE A 85 2.07 -1.02 7.10
CA ILE A 85 3.43 -0.49 6.93
C ILE A 85 4.05 -0.14 8.29
N ILE A 86 3.30 0.47 9.20
CA ILE A 86 3.76 0.77 10.57
C ILE A 86 4.11 -0.53 11.29
N TYR A 87 3.24 -1.55 11.27
CA TYR A 87 3.55 -2.87 11.84
C TYR A 87 4.81 -3.49 11.23
N ARG A 88 5.00 -3.35 9.91
CA ARG A 88 6.16 -3.93 9.23
C ARG A 88 7.48 -3.26 9.60
N LEU A 89 7.47 -1.94 9.76
CA LEU A 89 8.67 -1.16 10.06
C LEU A 89 8.93 -1.07 11.57
N GLY A 90 7.88 -1.14 12.39
CA GLY A 90 7.88 -0.77 13.79
C GLY A 90 7.74 0.74 13.99
N GLU A 91 7.17 1.15 15.13
CA GLU A 91 6.93 2.56 15.45
C GLU A 91 8.17 3.44 15.37
N GLU A 92 9.29 3.03 15.98
CA GLU A 92 10.51 3.85 16.06
C GLU A 92 11.06 4.18 14.67
N GLU A 93 11.08 3.18 13.79
CA GLU A 93 11.52 3.37 12.42
C GLU A 93 10.55 4.28 11.70
N PHE A 94 9.23 4.06 11.83
CA PHE A 94 8.22 4.90 11.20
C PHE A 94 8.32 6.37 11.65
N ILE A 95 8.47 6.62 12.96
CA ILE A 95 8.73 7.96 13.53
C ILE A 95 9.98 8.59 12.89
N SER A 96 11.06 7.81 12.72
CA SER A 96 12.27 8.32 12.05
C SER A 96 12.03 8.71 10.60
N LEU A 97 11.10 8.04 9.90
CA LEU A 97 10.68 8.43 8.56
C LEU A 97 9.91 9.75 8.63
N VAL A 98 8.88 9.83 9.47
CA VAL A 98 7.99 11.01 9.61
C VAL A 98 8.78 12.27 10.01
N LYS A 99 9.78 12.16 10.87
CA LYS A 99 10.69 13.27 11.23
C LYS A 99 11.41 13.93 10.06
N ARG A 100 11.54 13.21 8.93
CA ARG A 100 12.19 13.73 7.71
C ARG A 100 11.21 14.48 6.80
N PHE A 101 9.94 14.56 7.17
CA PHE A 101 8.89 15.14 6.35
C PHE A 101 8.77 16.64 6.64
N PRO A 102 8.30 17.45 5.67
CA PRO A 102 7.76 18.76 5.97
C PRO A 102 6.71 18.67 7.09
N GLU A 103 6.68 19.63 8.02
CA GLU A 103 5.76 19.61 9.17
C GLU A 103 4.29 19.42 8.75
N ASN A 104 3.88 20.05 7.65
CA ASN A 104 2.53 19.96 7.10
C ASN A 104 2.18 18.57 6.50
N GLU A 105 3.15 17.66 6.40
CA GLU A 105 2.95 16.30 5.89
C GLU A 105 3.00 15.24 7.01
N GLN A 106 3.27 15.63 8.26
CA GLN A 106 3.44 14.70 9.38
C GLN A 106 2.12 14.22 9.99
N ASP A 107 0.98 14.79 9.58
CA ASP A 107 -0.33 14.30 10.00
C ASP A 107 -0.67 12.98 9.31
N PHE A 108 -0.74 11.92 10.14
CA PHE A 108 -1.18 10.58 9.79
C PHE A 108 -2.36 10.10 10.64
N GLU A 109 -2.78 10.88 11.64
CA GLU A 109 -3.67 10.42 12.72
C GLU A 109 -4.96 9.83 12.14
N GLY A 110 -5.63 10.58 11.28
CA GLY A 110 -6.90 10.14 10.68
C GLY A 110 -6.78 8.87 9.84
N LEU A 111 -5.64 8.62 9.17
CA LEU A 111 -5.43 7.39 8.41
C LEU A 111 -5.11 6.20 9.33
N ILE A 112 -4.34 6.45 10.39
CA ILE A 112 -4.00 5.40 11.36
C ILE A 112 -5.25 4.97 12.13
N ASP A 113 -6.06 5.91 12.59
CA ASP A 113 -7.30 5.63 13.32
C ASP A 113 -8.24 4.74 12.49
N VAL A 114 -8.56 5.14 11.26
CA VAL A 114 -9.48 4.33 10.43
C VAL A 114 -8.87 3.00 9.99
N GLY A 115 -7.55 2.91 9.85
CA GLY A 115 -6.85 1.67 9.51
C GLY A 115 -6.81 0.66 10.67
N LEU A 116 -6.82 1.15 11.91
CA LEU A 116 -6.90 0.34 13.13
C LEU A 116 -8.35 0.01 13.51
N GLU A 117 -9.30 0.90 13.23
CA GLU A 117 -10.72 0.67 13.52
C GLU A 117 -11.34 -0.32 12.54
N TYR A 118 -11.17 -0.08 11.24
CA TYR A 118 -11.87 -0.83 10.17
C TYR A 118 -10.99 -1.86 9.45
N GLY A 119 -9.69 -1.88 9.70
CA GLY A 119 -8.77 -2.84 9.10
C GLY A 119 -8.78 -4.20 9.82
N ASP A 120 -8.26 -5.23 9.13
CA ASP A 120 -8.03 -6.58 9.65
C ASP A 120 -6.51 -6.80 9.80
N ASN A 121 -5.88 -6.19 10.81
CA ASN A 121 -4.42 -6.21 10.92
C ASN A 121 -3.88 -7.49 11.57
N ASP A 122 -4.75 -8.32 12.15
CA ASP A 122 -4.39 -9.66 12.66
C ASP A 122 -4.78 -10.82 11.73
N TYR A 123 -5.44 -10.52 10.60
CA TYR A 123 -5.83 -11.44 9.54
C TYR A 123 -6.84 -12.50 9.98
N ASP A 124 -7.72 -12.16 10.94
CA ASP A 124 -8.78 -13.04 11.44
C ASP A 124 -10.11 -12.94 10.66
N GLY A 125 -10.16 -12.04 9.66
CA GLY A 125 -11.32 -11.78 8.82
C GLY A 125 -12.34 -10.83 9.44
N LYS A 126 -12.01 -10.14 10.53
CA LYS A 126 -12.86 -9.14 11.20
C LYS A 126 -12.17 -7.79 11.27
N MET A 127 -12.98 -6.77 11.57
CA MET A 127 -12.46 -5.44 11.90
C MET A 127 -11.83 -5.48 13.29
N ASP A 128 -10.67 -4.83 13.41
CA ASP A 128 -9.86 -4.83 14.62
C ASP A 128 -10.44 -3.98 15.76
N ASP A 129 -11.13 -2.87 15.46
CA ASP A 129 -11.61 -1.87 16.45
C ASP A 129 -10.51 -1.40 17.43
N LYS A 130 -9.28 -1.26 16.91
CA LYS A 130 -8.11 -0.79 17.67
C LYS A 130 -8.00 0.72 17.67
N ARG A 131 -7.32 1.26 18.68
CA ARG A 131 -7.11 2.72 18.84
C ARG A 131 -5.64 3.06 18.67
N PHE A 132 -5.35 4.14 17.94
CA PHE A 132 -3.98 4.58 17.67
C PHE A 132 -3.13 4.76 18.94
N LYS A 133 -3.64 5.46 19.95
CA LYS A 133 -2.92 5.68 21.22
C LYS A 133 -2.51 4.40 21.97
N ASP A 134 -3.26 3.31 21.77
CA ASP A 134 -3.09 2.06 22.49
C ASP A 134 -2.17 1.12 21.70
N GLU A 135 -2.32 1.10 20.37
CA GLU A 135 -1.54 0.25 19.47
C GLU A 135 -0.15 0.83 19.14
N PHE A 136 -0.07 2.15 18.92
CA PHE A 136 1.17 2.84 18.57
C PHE A 136 1.47 4.05 19.47
N PRO A 137 1.67 3.85 20.79
CA PRO A 137 1.72 4.93 21.77
C PRO A 137 2.85 5.94 21.56
N LYS A 138 4.01 5.55 21.04
CA LYS A 138 5.13 6.47 20.81
C LYS A 138 4.88 7.35 19.59
N LEU A 139 4.33 6.77 18.52
CA LEU A 139 3.95 7.50 17.33
C LEU A 139 2.79 8.46 17.62
N TYR A 140 1.81 8.03 18.41
CA TYR A 140 0.71 8.88 18.87
C TYR A 140 1.23 10.11 19.63
N ASN A 141 2.13 9.89 20.59
CA ASN A 141 2.73 10.99 21.35
C ASN A 141 3.55 11.92 20.47
N TYR A 142 4.27 11.40 19.46
CA TYR A 142 5.06 12.22 18.53
C TYR A 142 4.21 13.09 17.61
N ILE A 143 3.07 12.60 17.12
CA ILE A 143 2.22 13.37 16.19
C ILE A 143 1.41 14.44 16.93
N ASN A 144 1.02 14.17 18.18
CA ASN A 144 0.07 15.00 18.93
C ASN A 144 0.69 15.93 19.99
N HIS A 145 2.03 16.00 20.11
CA HIS A 145 2.75 16.86 21.06
C HIS A 145 3.99 17.50 20.43
#